data_AF-A0A428QT15-F1
#
_entry.id   AF-A0A428QT15-F1
#
_cell.length_a   1.000
_cell.length_b   1.000
_cell.length_c   1.000
_cell.angle_alpha   90.00
_cell.angle_beta   90.00
_cell.angle_gamma   90.00
#
_symmetry.space_group_name_H-M   'P 1'
#
loop_
_entity.id
_entity.type
_entity.pdbx_description
1 polymer ?
#
loop_
_entity_poly.entity_id
_entity_poly.type
_entity_poly.pdbx_seq_one_letter_code
_entity_poly.pdbx_strand_id
1 'polypeptide(L)'
;MNTSLTPVKAPKSDANPRSSHESKYTNMTERPWTHKHTPSWRPKTLLTYTSRYGVRRHQHTRRALLRRQMSEGRGDPYQPWCGNPSCKKDAQVFKTPYSYPVNKRYCQDGLPVEDYFHDLAEAMTIMLFPKLKNGEEKTRKCIEILSFIDSPPIRAAALKMRSGLIWHRANPTEKQFEAALIRARPVFLDLMFGVKTAKRVEKVHYYFAARRIHFKQWTLDDYIVRFLISAEIWRLHETPRRASWVIGSREAVAEFLTAVLLSYRQLFTRDCLVTRSVTMEHHWDGVWQRWLDKYPLPKVLKEDDEDDFELREKQDLTEEEVLEQVGYLGGIGKADGTYKPIRNRPDEPDQIDFYWY
;
A
#
# COMPACT_ATOMS: atom_id res chain seq x y z
N MET A 1 -27.62 34.03 35.57
CA MET A 1 -27.24 34.71 36.82
C MET A 1 -27.09 36.19 36.50
N ASN A 2 -27.89 37.07 37.11
CA ASN A 2 -27.74 38.51 37.01
C ASN A 2 -27.03 39.02 38.27
N THR A 3 -25.88 39.67 38.10
CA THR A 3 -25.40 40.70 39.04
C THR A 3 -24.43 41.64 38.32
N SER A 4 -24.88 42.90 38.30
CA SER A 4 -24.28 44.21 38.05
C SER A 4 -22.81 44.40 37.61
N LEU A 5 -22.68 45.34 36.67
CA LEU A 5 -21.47 46.02 36.17
C LEU A 5 -21.02 47.16 37.10
N THR A 6 -19.71 47.42 37.19
CA THR A 6 -19.08 48.72 36.87
C THR A 6 -17.54 48.61 36.82
N PRO A 7 -16.85 49.46 36.01
CA PRO A 7 -15.45 49.26 35.60
C PRO A 7 -14.46 50.25 36.25
N VAL A 8 -13.18 49.86 36.35
CA VAL A 8 -12.08 50.77 36.74
C VAL A 8 -10.93 50.69 35.73
N LYS A 9 -10.35 51.87 35.49
CA LYS A 9 -9.53 52.33 34.36
C LYS A 9 -8.09 51.79 34.30
N ALA A 10 -7.55 51.80 33.08
CA ALA A 10 -6.13 51.70 32.74
C ALA A 10 -5.32 52.96 33.10
N PRO A 11 -3.97 52.87 33.15
CA PRO A 11 -3.09 54.00 32.92
C PRO A 11 -2.45 53.99 31.52
N LYS A 12 -2.37 55.19 30.95
CA LYS A 12 -1.70 55.61 29.70
C LYS A 12 -0.17 55.65 29.85
N SER A 13 0.56 55.26 28.80
CA SER A 13 1.53 56.06 28.00
C SER A 13 2.37 57.10 28.74
N ASP A 14 3.70 57.08 28.53
CA ASP A 14 4.38 58.11 27.74
C ASP A 14 5.89 57.90 27.57
N ALA A 15 6.36 58.32 26.39
CA ALA A 15 7.61 59.02 26.10
C ALA A 15 8.99 58.33 26.22
N ASN A 16 9.57 58.13 25.03
CA ASN A 16 10.99 58.25 24.68
C ASN A 16 11.54 59.65 25.08
N PRO A 17 12.86 59.87 25.32
CA PRO A 17 13.70 60.34 24.19
C PRO A 17 15.23 60.02 24.23
N ARG A 18 15.79 59.96 23.01
CA ARG A 18 17.12 60.40 22.48
C ARG A 18 18.28 60.84 23.40
N SER A 19 19.49 60.38 23.08
CA SER A 19 20.73 61.16 22.74
C SER A 19 21.87 60.16 22.41
N SER A 20 22.46 60.10 21.21
CA SER A 20 23.52 60.93 20.58
C SER A 20 24.91 60.87 21.25
N HIS A 21 25.94 60.39 20.53
CA HIS A 21 27.31 60.95 20.36
C HIS A 21 28.22 59.89 19.68
N GLU A 22 28.61 60.12 18.42
CA GLU A 22 29.95 60.58 17.95
C GLU A 22 31.01 59.44 17.88
N SER A 23 31.37 58.97 16.69
CA SER A 23 32.38 59.48 15.74
C SER A 23 33.83 59.18 16.12
N LYS A 24 34.58 58.50 15.24
CA LYS A 24 35.96 58.86 14.84
C LYS A 24 36.43 58.06 13.62
N TYR A 25 37.07 58.80 12.74
CA TYR A 25 37.60 58.44 11.42
C TYR A 25 39.01 57.79 11.48
N THR A 26 39.48 57.42 10.27
CA THR A 26 40.86 57.26 9.75
C THR A 26 41.58 55.92 9.94
N ASN A 27 41.75 55.12 8.86
CA ASN A 27 42.92 55.21 7.99
C ASN A 27 42.81 54.34 6.71
N MET A 28 43.39 54.85 5.62
CA MET A 28 43.55 54.24 4.29
C MET A 28 44.80 53.34 4.20
N THR A 29 45.03 52.77 3.01
CA THR A 29 46.17 51.95 2.50
C THR A 29 46.15 50.50 2.96
N GLU A 30 46.03 49.44 2.12
CA GLU A 30 46.50 49.16 0.75
C GLU A 30 45.59 48.09 0.08
N ARG A 31 45.46 48.11 -1.25
CA ARG A 31 45.03 46.95 -2.05
C ARG A 31 46.27 46.22 -2.57
N PRO A 32 46.22 44.89 -2.74
CA PRO A 32 46.05 44.41 -4.11
C PRO A 32 45.04 43.25 -4.26
N TRP A 33 44.47 43.23 -5.47
CA TRP A 33 43.49 42.34 -6.07
C TRP A 33 43.69 40.84 -5.75
N THR A 34 42.62 40.07 -5.49
CA THR A 34 41.96 39.29 -6.56
C THR A 34 40.68 38.55 -6.10
N HIS A 35 39.74 38.43 -7.03
CA HIS A 35 38.69 37.41 -7.17
C HIS A 35 37.44 37.38 -6.25
N LYS A 36 36.40 38.06 -6.76
CA LYS A 36 34.98 37.63 -6.91
C LYS A 36 34.22 37.19 -5.65
N HIS A 37 33.43 38.13 -5.12
CA HIS A 37 32.25 37.86 -4.32
C HIS A 37 31.31 36.85 -4.98
N THR A 38 31.02 35.75 -4.28
CA THR A 38 29.85 34.89 -4.48
C THR A 38 28.68 35.45 -3.66
N PRO A 39 27.59 35.92 -4.29
CA PRO A 39 26.37 36.26 -3.54
C PRO A 39 25.61 34.98 -3.19
N SER A 40 25.21 34.90 -1.93
CA SER A 40 24.32 33.91 -1.34
C SER A 40 23.11 33.56 -2.20
N TRP A 41 22.97 32.28 -2.55
CA TRP A 41 21.74 31.73 -3.14
C TRP A 41 20.63 31.66 -2.07
N ARG A 42 19.85 32.74 -1.95
CA ARG A 42 18.45 32.64 -1.52
C ARG A 42 17.57 32.64 -2.77
N PRO A 43 16.67 31.68 -2.98
CA PRO A 43 15.64 31.83 -3.99
C PRO A 43 14.70 32.94 -3.55
N LYS A 44 14.73 34.07 -4.27
CA LYS A 44 13.71 35.10 -4.18
C LYS A 44 12.37 34.50 -4.62
N THR A 45 11.36 34.76 -3.80
CA THR A 45 9.93 34.61 -4.06
C THR A 45 9.58 34.98 -5.50
N LEU A 46 9.16 34.00 -6.30
CA LEU A 46 8.48 34.27 -7.58
C LEU A 46 6.98 34.32 -7.33
N LEU A 47 6.49 35.55 -7.14
CA LEU A 47 5.10 35.88 -7.39
C LEU A 47 4.78 35.63 -8.87
N THR A 48 3.70 34.87 -9.06
CA THR A 48 2.77 34.83 -10.18
C THR A 48 3.00 35.81 -11.34
N TYR A 49 3.49 35.29 -12.46
CA TYR A 49 3.19 35.83 -13.78
C TYR A 49 2.69 34.70 -14.69
N THR A 50 1.42 34.74 -15.03
CA THR A 50 0.74 33.81 -15.94
C THR A 50 1.19 34.07 -17.37
N SER A 51 2.37 33.56 -17.74
CA SER A 51 2.81 33.50 -19.14
C SER A 51 2.14 32.33 -19.86
N ARG A 52 1.35 32.64 -20.90
CA ARG A 52 0.72 31.66 -21.82
C ARG A 52 1.72 30.81 -22.64
N TYR A 53 3.03 31.01 -22.46
CA TYR A 53 4.09 30.25 -23.13
C TYR A 53 4.88 29.31 -22.19
N GLY A 54 4.58 29.28 -20.89
CA GLY A 54 5.28 28.47 -19.87
C GLY A 54 4.86 26.99 -19.77
N VAL A 55 3.82 26.58 -20.51
CA VAL A 55 3.18 25.26 -20.35
C VAL A 55 4.07 24.12 -20.85
N ARG A 56 4.80 24.32 -21.96
CA ARG A 56 5.61 23.25 -22.58
C ARG A 56 6.81 22.84 -21.70
N ARG A 57 7.55 23.80 -21.13
CA ARG A 57 8.73 23.50 -20.29
C ARG A 57 8.33 22.74 -19.02
N HIS A 58 7.24 23.17 -18.37
CA HIS A 58 6.70 22.50 -17.18
C HIS A 58 6.21 21.07 -17.48
N GLN A 59 5.55 20.86 -18.64
CA GLN A 59 5.13 19.53 -19.09
C GLN A 59 6.32 18.61 -19.41
N HIS A 60 7.38 19.12 -20.05
CA HIS A 60 8.60 18.35 -20.31
C HIS A 60 9.32 17.96 -19.03
N THR A 61 9.48 18.89 -18.08
CA THR A 61 10.08 18.60 -16.76
C THR A 61 9.28 17.56 -15.99
N ARG A 62 7.94 17.63 -16.05
CA ARG A 62 7.08 16.65 -15.40
C ARG A 62 7.15 15.27 -16.07
N ARG A 63 7.14 15.19 -17.40
CA ARG A 63 7.32 13.90 -18.11
C ARG A 63 8.67 13.26 -17.79
N ALA A 64 9.74 14.06 -17.72
CA ALA A 64 11.06 13.57 -17.32
C ALA A 64 11.05 13.06 -15.87
N LEU A 65 10.43 13.79 -14.94
CA LEU A 65 10.26 13.35 -13.56
C LEU A 65 9.49 12.03 -13.48
N LEU A 66 8.36 11.90 -14.19
CA LEU A 66 7.57 10.68 -14.21
C LEU A 66 8.37 9.48 -14.72
N ARG A 67 9.12 9.66 -15.83
CA ARG A 67 9.99 8.60 -16.37
C ARG A 67 11.05 8.17 -15.35
N ARG A 68 11.69 9.14 -14.69
CA ARG A 68 12.66 8.87 -13.63
C ARG A 68 12.01 8.08 -12.48
N GLN A 69 10.86 8.53 -11.99
CA GLN A 69 10.15 7.83 -10.92
C GLN A 69 9.74 6.40 -11.32
N MET A 70 9.30 6.20 -12.58
CA MET A 70 8.99 4.87 -13.09
C MET A 70 10.23 3.97 -13.11
N SER A 71 11.38 4.48 -13.54
CA SER A 71 12.66 3.74 -13.46
C SER A 71 13.12 3.43 -12.03
N GLU A 72 12.64 4.20 -11.04
CA GLU A 72 12.94 3.99 -9.61
C GLU A 72 11.87 3.12 -8.89
N GLY A 73 10.83 2.66 -9.61
CA GLY A 73 9.82 1.74 -9.08
C GLY A 73 8.42 2.33 -8.85
N ARG A 74 8.12 3.53 -9.34
CA ARG A 74 6.72 4.01 -9.45
C ARG A 74 5.99 3.17 -10.49
N GLY A 75 4.76 2.75 -10.18
CA GLY A 75 3.91 2.05 -11.13
C GLY A 75 3.55 2.91 -12.34
N ASP A 76 3.68 2.35 -13.55
CA ASP A 76 3.13 2.94 -14.75
C ASP A 76 1.59 2.83 -14.74
N PRO A 77 0.84 3.95 -14.67
CA PRO A 77 -0.62 3.92 -14.66
C PRO A 77 -1.24 3.52 -16.01
N TYR A 78 -0.44 3.46 -17.09
CA TYR A 78 -0.90 3.07 -18.43
C TYR A 78 -0.72 1.58 -18.71
N GLN A 79 0.01 0.88 -17.85
CA GLN A 79 0.24 -0.54 -18.00
C GLN A 79 -0.96 -1.34 -17.47
N PRO A 80 -1.64 -2.14 -18.31
CA PRO A 80 -2.76 -2.94 -17.87
C PRO A 80 -2.27 -4.17 -17.10
N TRP A 81 -2.98 -4.51 -16.03
CA TRP A 81 -2.81 -5.78 -15.31
C TRP A 81 -3.48 -6.93 -16.05
N CYS A 82 -4.66 -6.72 -16.64
CA CYS A 82 -5.45 -7.76 -17.28
C CYS A 82 -4.95 -8.15 -18.68
N GLY A 83 -3.79 -7.63 -19.10
CA GLY A 83 -3.18 -7.93 -20.40
C GLY A 83 -3.87 -7.30 -21.62
N ASN A 84 -4.99 -6.59 -21.45
CA ASN A 84 -5.68 -5.89 -22.54
C ASN A 84 -5.25 -4.42 -22.59
N PRO A 85 -4.49 -3.98 -23.63
CA PRO A 85 -4.03 -2.59 -23.78
C PRO A 85 -5.16 -1.56 -23.87
N SER A 86 -6.37 -1.98 -24.27
CA SER A 86 -7.54 -1.12 -24.37
C SER A 86 -8.37 -1.07 -23.08
N CYS A 87 -7.97 -1.78 -22.03
CA CYS A 87 -8.71 -1.83 -20.76
C CYS A 87 -8.60 -0.50 -20.01
N LYS A 88 -9.64 0.32 -20.10
CA LYS A 88 -9.75 1.58 -19.33
C LYS A 88 -9.99 1.35 -17.83
N LYS A 89 -10.37 0.14 -17.43
CA LYS A 89 -10.65 -0.16 -16.01
C LYS A 89 -9.35 -0.25 -15.22
N ASP A 90 -8.30 -0.87 -15.76
CA ASP A 90 -7.02 -1.08 -15.08
C ASP A 90 -6.33 0.22 -14.64
N ALA A 91 -6.46 1.28 -15.45
CA ALA A 91 -5.97 2.61 -15.09
C ALA A 91 -6.60 3.16 -13.79
N GLN A 92 -7.71 2.58 -13.30
CA GLN A 92 -8.33 2.97 -12.03
C GLN A 92 -7.61 2.41 -10.79
N VAL A 93 -6.82 1.35 -10.93
CA VAL A 93 -6.09 0.74 -9.81
C VAL A 93 -5.11 1.76 -9.21
N PHE A 94 -4.33 2.40 -10.07
CA PHE A 94 -3.33 3.42 -9.71
C PHE A 94 -3.86 4.84 -9.80
N LYS A 95 -5.16 5.03 -10.01
CA LYS A 95 -5.74 6.37 -10.02
C LYS A 95 -5.52 7.00 -8.65
N THR A 96 -4.80 8.12 -8.68
CA THR A 96 -4.43 8.90 -7.52
C THR A 96 -5.68 9.34 -6.75
N PRO A 97 -5.92 8.88 -5.51
CA PRO A 97 -7.07 9.31 -4.74
C PRO A 97 -6.97 10.80 -4.35
N TYR A 98 -8.09 11.40 -3.98
CA TYR A 98 -8.11 12.79 -3.47
C TYR A 98 -7.52 12.91 -2.06
N SER A 99 -7.29 11.79 -1.39
CA SER A 99 -6.80 11.75 -0.02
C SER A 99 -5.96 10.49 0.22
N TYR A 100 -5.05 10.58 1.19
CA TYR A 100 -4.06 9.56 1.47
C TYR A 100 -3.71 9.51 2.97
N PRO A 101 -3.54 8.32 3.57
CA PRO A 101 -3.17 8.20 4.98
C PRO A 101 -1.67 8.41 5.17
N VAL A 102 -1.31 9.38 6.02
CA VAL A 102 0.07 9.71 6.40
C VAL A 102 0.27 9.39 7.87
N ASN A 103 1.46 8.91 8.23
CA ASN A 103 1.83 8.66 9.61
C ASN A 103 1.74 9.95 10.43
N LYS A 104 1.13 9.87 11.62
CA LYS A 104 1.47 10.81 12.68
C LYS A 104 2.90 10.54 13.14
N ARG A 105 3.47 11.49 13.88
CA ARG A 105 4.77 11.28 14.52
C ARG A 105 4.66 10.18 15.60
N TYR A 106 3.57 10.21 16.37
CA TYR A 106 3.27 9.25 17.43
C TYR A 106 1.79 8.84 17.35
N CYS A 107 1.51 7.60 17.75
CA CYS A 107 0.18 7.10 18.05
C CYS A 107 -0.35 7.69 19.37
N GLN A 108 -1.63 7.44 19.70
CA GLN A 108 -2.25 7.93 20.94
C GLN A 108 -1.55 7.43 22.22
N ASP A 109 -0.93 6.25 22.16
CA ASP A 109 -0.15 5.63 23.24
C ASP A 109 1.29 6.14 23.33
N GLY A 110 1.68 7.11 22.49
CA GLY A 110 3.01 7.73 22.51
C GLY A 110 4.08 6.97 21.74
N LEU A 111 3.76 5.82 21.13
CA LEU A 111 4.70 5.05 20.33
C LEU A 111 4.87 5.65 18.92
N PRO A 112 6.09 5.69 18.36
CA PRO A 112 6.30 6.09 16.97
C PRO A 112 5.51 5.21 16.01
N VAL A 113 4.82 5.83 15.04
CA VAL A 113 4.02 5.08 14.06
C VAL A 113 4.90 4.21 13.15
N GLU A 114 6.15 4.63 12.95
CA GLU A 114 7.11 3.89 12.12
C GLU A 114 7.46 2.53 12.72
N ASP A 115 7.53 2.42 14.05
CA ASP A 115 7.87 1.18 14.75
C ASP A 115 6.85 0.08 14.43
N TYR A 116 5.54 0.38 14.38
CA TYR A 116 4.53 -0.63 13.99
C TYR A 116 4.71 -1.18 12.58
N PHE A 117 5.18 -0.36 11.63
CA PHE A 117 5.46 -0.84 10.29
C PHE A 117 6.75 -1.68 10.27
N HIS A 118 7.76 -1.28 11.03
CA HIS A 118 9.00 -2.02 11.20
C HIS A 118 8.77 -3.38 11.85
N ASP A 119 8.07 -3.44 12.97
CA ASP A 119 7.73 -4.67 13.69
C ASP A 119 6.94 -5.63 12.80
N LEU A 120 5.96 -5.12 12.04
CA LEU A 120 5.22 -5.92 11.07
C LEU A 120 6.16 -6.50 10.00
N ALA A 121 7.02 -5.67 9.41
CA ALA A 121 7.90 -6.11 8.35
C ALA A 121 8.95 -7.10 8.85
N GLU A 122 9.48 -6.92 10.05
CA GLU A 122 10.40 -7.86 10.69
C GLU A 122 9.70 -9.20 10.95
N ALA A 123 8.51 -9.19 11.56
CA ALA A 123 7.71 -10.39 11.79
C ALA A 123 7.41 -11.13 10.48
N MET A 124 6.99 -10.41 9.44
CA MET A 124 6.75 -11.00 8.11
C MET A 124 8.04 -11.54 7.48
N THR A 125 9.18 -10.88 7.67
CA THR A 125 10.48 -11.37 7.19
C THR A 125 10.83 -12.71 7.81
N ILE A 126 10.67 -12.83 9.14
CA ILE A 126 10.97 -14.05 9.89
C ILE A 126 10.02 -15.19 9.48
N MET A 127 8.73 -14.90 9.38
CA MET A 127 7.71 -15.92 9.08
C MET A 127 7.74 -16.40 7.63
N LEU A 128 7.89 -15.49 6.67
CA LEU A 128 7.81 -15.82 5.24
C LEU A 128 9.15 -16.27 4.66
N PHE A 129 10.26 -15.85 5.27
CA PHE A 129 11.61 -16.15 4.78
C PHE A 129 12.49 -16.79 5.87
N PRO A 130 12.08 -17.92 6.48
CA PRO A 130 12.80 -18.56 7.59
C PRO A 130 14.19 -19.08 7.19
N LYS A 131 14.43 -19.25 5.87
CA LYS A 131 15.71 -19.72 5.32
C LYS A 131 16.80 -18.65 5.31
N LEU A 132 16.45 -17.38 5.49
CA LEU A 132 17.46 -16.30 5.58
C LEU A 132 18.23 -16.46 6.88
N LYS A 133 19.53 -16.72 6.78
CA LYS A 133 20.41 -16.90 7.94
C LYS A 133 21.21 -15.64 8.25
N ASN A 134 21.60 -14.89 7.22
CA ASN A 134 22.40 -13.67 7.35
C ASN A 134 21.55 -12.50 7.87
N GLY A 135 22.05 -11.76 8.86
CA GLY A 135 21.40 -10.57 9.39
C GLY A 135 21.25 -9.45 8.35
N GLU A 136 22.20 -9.32 7.43
CA GLU A 136 22.14 -8.34 6.34
C GLU A 136 21.03 -8.68 5.33
N GLU A 137 20.89 -9.96 4.96
CA GLU A 137 19.82 -10.43 4.09
C GLU A 137 18.43 -10.23 4.71
N LYS A 138 18.30 -10.51 6.01
CA LYS A 138 17.07 -10.24 6.77
C LYS A 138 16.74 -8.75 6.78
N THR A 139 17.74 -7.90 7.01
CA THR A 139 17.57 -6.44 7.02
C THR A 139 17.13 -5.94 5.65
N ARG A 140 17.79 -6.40 4.58
CA ARG A 140 17.41 -6.08 3.20
C ARG A 140 15.98 -6.51 2.90
N LYS A 141 15.61 -7.76 3.22
CA LYS A 141 14.25 -8.27 2.99
C LYS A 141 13.20 -7.51 3.82
N CYS A 142 13.53 -7.13 5.05
CA CYS A 142 12.66 -6.27 5.87
C CYS A 142 12.40 -4.92 5.20
N ILE A 143 13.44 -4.26 4.66
CA ILE A 143 13.29 -3.01 3.90
C ILE A 143 12.45 -3.21 2.63
N GLU A 144 12.62 -4.33 1.93
CA GLU A 144 11.79 -4.68 0.77
C GLU A 144 10.30 -4.81 1.14
N ILE A 145 10.00 -5.53 2.23
CA ILE A 145 8.65 -5.67 2.77
C ILE A 145 8.09 -4.31 3.20
N LEU A 146 8.87 -3.50 3.92
CA LEU A 146 8.48 -2.14 4.30
C LEU A 146 8.14 -1.28 3.09
N SER A 147 8.95 -1.36 2.02
CA SER A 147 8.71 -0.60 0.81
C SER A 147 7.35 -0.94 0.19
N PHE A 148 6.92 -2.21 0.25
CA PHE A 148 5.59 -2.62 -0.19
C PHE A 148 4.50 -2.06 0.72
N ILE A 149 4.61 -2.30 2.03
CA ILE A 149 3.58 -1.95 3.02
C ILE A 149 3.35 -0.43 3.06
N ASP A 150 4.44 0.35 2.99
CA ASP A 150 4.43 1.82 3.02
C ASP A 150 4.14 2.45 1.64
N SER A 151 3.95 1.63 0.60
CA SER A 151 3.79 2.15 -0.76
C SER A 151 2.49 2.94 -0.94
N PRO A 152 2.50 3.99 -1.79
CA PRO A 152 1.32 4.81 -2.01
C PRO A 152 0.05 4.03 -2.43
N PRO A 153 0.14 3.00 -3.30
CA PRO A 153 -1.04 2.19 -3.65
C PRO A 153 -1.64 1.41 -2.47
N ILE A 154 -0.81 0.82 -1.61
CA ILE A 154 -1.28 0.03 -0.45
C ILE A 154 -1.97 0.93 0.57
N ARG A 155 -1.33 2.04 0.91
CA ARG A 155 -1.89 3.09 1.76
C ARG A 155 -3.24 3.61 1.22
N ALA A 156 -3.33 3.86 -0.08
CA ALA A 156 -4.57 4.28 -0.74
C ALA A 156 -5.66 3.20 -0.67
N ALA A 157 -5.30 1.92 -0.86
CA ALA A 157 -6.23 0.81 -0.75
C ALA A 157 -6.77 0.66 0.69
N ALA A 158 -5.90 0.78 1.70
CA ALA A 158 -6.29 0.75 3.11
C ALA A 158 -7.28 1.89 3.45
N LEU A 159 -7.04 3.10 2.93
CA LEU A 159 -7.96 4.21 3.11
C LEU A 159 -9.31 3.98 2.41
N LYS A 160 -9.33 3.36 1.21
CA LYS A 160 -10.58 3.01 0.52
C LYS A 160 -11.42 2.03 1.34
N MET A 161 -10.79 1.04 1.98
CA MET A 161 -11.45 0.12 2.91
C MET A 161 -12.04 0.89 4.11
N ARG A 162 -11.21 1.67 4.83
CA ARG A 162 -11.67 2.46 5.99
C ARG A 162 -12.82 3.41 5.63
N SER A 163 -12.71 4.10 4.50
CA SER A 163 -13.73 5.04 4.02
C SER A 163 -15.06 4.35 3.74
N GLY A 164 -15.02 3.11 3.22
CA GLY A 164 -16.20 2.27 3.04
C GLY A 164 -16.91 1.98 4.35
N LEU A 165 -16.15 1.59 5.39
CA LEU A 165 -16.70 1.32 6.72
C LEU A 165 -17.32 2.58 7.35
N ILE A 166 -16.61 3.72 7.29
CA ILE A 166 -17.12 5.00 7.80
C ILE A 166 -18.42 5.39 7.08
N TRP A 167 -18.46 5.24 5.75
CA TRP A 167 -19.63 5.59 4.94
C TRP A 167 -20.87 4.78 5.33
N HIS A 168 -20.68 3.49 5.61
CA HIS A 168 -21.71 2.58 6.10
C HIS A 168 -21.99 2.71 7.60
N ARG A 169 -21.28 3.61 8.31
CA ARG A 169 -21.29 3.69 9.78
C ARG A 169 -21.01 2.35 10.46
N ALA A 170 -20.25 1.50 9.78
CA ALA A 170 -19.83 0.21 10.28
C ALA A 170 -18.57 0.40 11.14
N ASN A 171 -18.61 -0.15 12.35
CA ASN A 171 -17.45 -0.21 13.23
C ASN A 171 -17.27 -1.65 13.74
N PRO A 172 -16.81 -2.58 12.87
CA PRO A 172 -16.71 -3.98 13.24
C PRO A 172 -15.71 -4.18 14.38
N THR A 173 -16.09 -5.03 15.33
CA THR A 173 -15.16 -5.49 16.38
C THR A 173 -13.99 -6.24 15.74
N GLU A 174 -12.91 -6.44 16.50
CA GLU A 174 -11.75 -7.20 16.02
C GLU A 174 -12.15 -8.62 15.58
N LYS A 175 -12.92 -9.32 16.41
CA LYS A 175 -13.46 -10.66 16.08
C LYS A 175 -14.30 -10.67 14.79
N GLN A 176 -15.15 -9.66 14.59
CA GLN A 176 -15.95 -9.55 13.36
C GLN A 176 -15.08 -9.31 12.13
N PHE A 177 -14.02 -8.51 12.27
CA PHE A 177 -13.08 -8.24 11.19
C PHE A 177 -12.23 -9.46 10.84
N GLU A 178 -11.73 -10.18 11.84
CA GLU A 178 -11.02 -11.46 11.66
C GLU A 178 -11.90 -12.51 10.99
N ALA A 179 -13.14 -12.68 11.45
CA ALA A 179 -14.08 -13.60 10.82
C ALA A 179 -14.36 -13.22 9.35
N ALA A 180 -14.47 -11.92 9.05
CA ALA A 180 -14.63 -11.44 7.69
C ALA A 180 -13.38 -11.65 6.82
N LEU A 181 -12.18 -11.50 7.38
CA LEU A 181 -10.93 -11.83 6.70
C LEU A 181 -10.87 -13.31 6.32
N ILE A 182 -11.24 -14.20 7.24
CA ILE A 182 -11.28 -15.65 7.00
C ILE A 182 -12.22 -15.99 5.84
N ARG A 183 -13.41 -15.35 5.76
CA ARG A 183 -14.36 -15.55 4.66
C ARG A 183 -13.92 -14.91 3.34
N ALA A 184 -13.25 -13.76 3.40
CA ALA A 184 -12.77 -13.05 2.22
C ALA A 184 -11.55 -13.72 1.57
N ARG A 185 -10.70 -14.38 2.35
CA ARG A 185 -9.47 -15.05 1.88
C ARG A 185 -9.71 -16.05 0.74
N PRO A 186 -10.63 -17.03 0.82
CA PRO A 186 -10.86 -17.97 -0.28
C PRO A 186 -11.40 -17.28 -1.54
N VAL A 187 -12.23 -16.23 -1.39
CA VAL A 187 -12.72 -15.43 -2.54
C VAL A 187 -11.56 -14.71 -3.23
N PHE A 188 -10.66 -14.11 -2.44
CA PHE A 188 -9.45 -13.48 -2.97
C PHE A 188 -8.56 -14.50 -3.70
N LEU A 189 -8.31 -15.66 -3.09
CA LEU A 189 -7.47 -16.72 -3.67
C LEU A 189 -8.04 -17.21 -4.99
N ASP A 190 -9.35 -17.49 -5.05
CA ASP A 190 -10.03 -17.88 -6.30
C ASP A 190 -9.87 -16.81 -7.39
N LEU A 191 -10.10 -15.54 -7.05
CA LEU A 191 -10.08 -14.44 -8.01
C LEU A 191 -8.68 -14.11 -8.55
N MET A 192 -7.64 -14.21 -7.72
CA MET A 192 -6.29 -13.78 -8.10
C MET A 192 -5.38 -14.93 -8.56
N PHE A 193 -5.61 -16.15 -8.09
CA PHE A 193 -4.75 -17.31 -8.35
C PHE A 193 -5.43 -18.44 -9.11
N GLY A 194 -6.74 -18.36 -9.36
CA GLY A 194 -7.40 -19.29 -10.27
C GLY A 194 -7.17 -18.95 -11.75
N VAL A 195 -7.48 -19.89 -12.66
CA VAL A 195 -7.46 -19.71 -14.13
C VAL A 195 -8.00 -18.35 -14.58
N LYS A 196 -7.21 -17.55 -15.30
CA LYS A 196 -7.67 -16.23 -15.74
C LYS A 196 -8.73 -16.33 -16.82
N THR A 197 -10.00 -16.37 -16.42
CA THR A 197 -11.14 -16.29 -17.34
C THR A 197 -11.62 -14.85 -17.47
N ALA A 198 -12.24 -14.50 -18.61
CA ALA A 198 -12.82 -13.17 -18.82
C ALA A 198 -13.82 -12.79 -17.70
N LYS A 199 -14.62 -13.75 -17.23
CA LYS A 199 -15.56 -13.58 -16.12
C LYS A 199 -14.86 -13.26 -14.80
N ARG A 200 -13.73 -13.91 -14.51
CA ARG A 200 -12.92 -13.66 -13.31
C ARG A 200 -12.26 -12.29 -13.39
N VAL A 201 -11.66 -11.94 -14.53
CA VAL A 201 -11.11 -10.60 -14.78
C VAL A 201 -12.17 -9.51 -14.59
N GLU A 202 -13.38 -9.72 -15.09
CA GLU A 202 -14.49 -8.78 -14.89
C GLU A 202 -14.90 -8.63 -13.42
N LYS A 203 -14.91 -9.74 -12.65
CA LYS A 203 -15.13 -9.67 -11.20
C LYS A 203 -14.01 -8.90 -10.47
N VAL A 204 -12.75 -9.11 -10.83
CA VAL A 204 -11.63 -8.35 -10.27
C VAL A 204 -11.79 -6.86 -10.60
N HIS A 205 -12.14 -6.53 -11.85
CA HIS A 205 -12.47 -5.17 -12.30
C HIS A 205 -13.61 -4.55 -11.49
N TYR A 206 -14.65 -5.33 -11.16
CA TYR A 206 -15.75 -4.86 -10.33
C TYR A 206 -15.26 -4.36 -8.97
N TYR A 207 -14.31 -5.04 -8.32
CA TYR A 207 -13.81 -4.62 -7.02
C TYR A 207 -13.00 -3.30 -7.07
N PHE A 208 -12.11 -3.11 -8.03
CA PHE A 208 -11.27 -1.90 -8.04
C PHE A 208 -11.88 -0.72 -8.81
N ALA A 209 -12.72 -0.96 -9.82
CA ALA A 209 -13.35 0.06 -10.66
C ALA A 209 -14.84 0.31 -10.35
N ALA A 210 -15.37 -0.29 -9.29
CA ALA A 210 -16.75 -0.03 -8.88
C ALA A 210 -17.02 1.47 -8.66
N ARG A 211 -18.22 1.87 -9.07
CA ARG A 211 -18.74 3.22 -8.83
C ARG A 211 -19.39 3.31 -7.45
N ARG A 212 -19.60 4.55 -6.98
CA ARG A 212 -20.24 4.84 -5.69
C ARG A 212 -21.54 4.07 -5.44
N ILE A 213 -22.34 3.82 -6.48
CA ILE A 213 -23.62 3.11 -6.37
C ILE A 213 -23.42 1.64 -5.95
N HIS A 214 -22.35 0.99 -6.42
CA HIS A 214 -22.07 -0.41 -6.12
C HIS A 214 -21.53 -0.59 -4.70
N PHE A 215 -20.68 0.32 -4.22
CA PHE A 215 -20.17 0.27 -2.84
C PHE A 215 -21.27 0.38 -1.77
N LYS A 216 -22.45 0.90 -2.12
CA LYS A 216 -23.58 1.02 -1.20
C LYS A 216 -24.15 -0.32 -0.73
N GLN A 217 -23.86 -1.39 -1.46
CA GLN A 217 -24.36 -2.74 -1.15
C GLN A 217 -23.27 -3.64 -0.59
N TRP A 218 -22.05 -3.13 -0.48
CA TRP A 218 -20.90 -3.93 -0.09
C TRP A 218 -20.91 -4.23 1.41
N THR A 219 -20.62 -5.49 1.70
CA THR A 219 -20.35 -6.01 3.02
C THR A 219 -18.90 -5.72 3.43
N LEU A 220 -18.57 -6.00 4.69
CA LEU A 220 -17.19 -5.94 5.18
C LEU A 220 -16.25 -6.83 4.35
N ASP A 221 -16.72 -8.04 4.01
CA ASP A 221 -15.99 -9.02 3.22
C ASP A 221 -15.62 -8.43 1.84
N ASP A 222 -16.54 -7.72 1.17
CA ASP A 222 -16.29 -7.08 -0.12
C ASP A 222 -15.19 -6.01 -0.06
N TYR A 223 -15.18 -5.20 1.02
CA TYR A 223 -14.14 -4.18 1.22
C TYR A 223 -12.77 -4.81 1.52
N ILE A 224 -12.75 -5.94 2.23
CA ILE A 224 -11.52 -6.72 2.46
C ILE A 224 -11.03 -7.30 1.13
N VAL A 225 -11.89 -7.96 0.35
CA VAL A 225 -11.53 -8.52 -0.97
C VAL A 225 -10.99 -7.43 -1.88
N ARG A 226 -11.62 -6.25 -1.92
CA ARG A 226 -11.10 -5.10 -2.69
C ARG A 226 -9.69 -4.71 -2.28
N PHE A 227 -9.40 -4.65 -0.98
CA PHE A 227 -8.06 -4.34 -0.50
C PHE A 227 -7.06 -5.39 -0.99
N LEU A 228 -7.35 -6.67 -0.74
CA LEU A 228 -6.46 -7.78 -1.09
C LEU A 228 -6.16 -7.81 -2.60
N ILE A 229 -7.19 -7.65 -3.43
CA ILE A 229 -7.06 -7.55 -4.89
C ILE A 229 -6.18 -6.36 -5.29
N SER A 230 -6.44 -5.17 -4.74
CA SER A 230 -5.69 -3.96 -5.10
C SER A 230 -4.22 -4.08 -4.71
N ALA A 231 -3.95 -4.70 -3.57
CA ALA A 231 -2.61 -4.94 -3.08
C ALA A 231 -1.86 -5.97 -3.92
N GLU A 232 -2.54 -7.05 -4.33
CA GLU A 232 -1.94 -8.08 -5.17
C GLU A 232 -1.66 -7.58 -6.59
N ILE A 233 -2.57 -6.80 -7.18
CA ILE A 233 -2.32 -6.15 -8.47
C ILE A 233 -1.08 -5.25 -8.38
N TRP A 234 -0.92 -4.51 -7.28
CA TRP A 234 0.27 -3.69 -7.07
C TRP A 234 1.55 -4.53 -6.93
N ARG A 235 1.50 -5.63 -6.17
CA ARG A 235 2.63 -6.55 -5.99
C ARG A 235 3.10 -7.14 -7.33
N LEU A 236 2.15 -7.46 -8.19
CA LEU A 236 2.38 -8.05 -9.52
C LEU A 236 2.69 -7.02 -10.61
N HIS A 237 2.52 -5.72 -10.32
CA HIS A 237 2.76 -4.67 -11.30
C HIS A 237 4.21 -4.70 -11.77
N GLU A 238 4.45 -4.51 -13.07
CA GLU A 238 5.78 -4.61 -13.68
C GLU A 238 6.63 -3.38 -13.34
N THR A 239 7.03 -3.28 -12.08
CA THR A 239 8.00 -2.30 -11.59
C THR A 239 9.35 -2.99 -11.35
N PRO A 240 10.46 -2.24 -11.38
CA PRO A 240 11.76 -2.73 -10.92
C PRO A 240 11.77 -3.34 -9.50
N ARG A 241 10.74 -3.10 -8.68
CA ARG A 241 10.61 -3.63 -7.31
C ARG A 241 9.89 -4.97 -7.23
N ARG A 242 9.27 -5.44 -8.33
CA ARG A 242 8.49 -6.68 -8.35
C ARG A 242 9.26 -7.87 -7.78
N ALA A 243 10.55 -7.98 -8.13
CA ALA A 243 11.42 -9.06 -7.65
C ALA A 243 11.60 -9.04 -6.13
N SER A 244 11.70 -7.86 -5.52
CA SER A 244 11.82 -7.68 -4.07
C SER A 244 10.57 -8.14 -3.29
N TRP A 245 9.40 -8.21 -3.95
CA TRP A 245 8.12 -8.56 -3.32
C TRP A 245 7.62 -9.97 -3.65
N VAL A 246 8.54 -10.86 -4.02
CA VAL A 246 8.27 -12.28 -4.18
C VAL A 246 8.20 -12.94 -2.81
N ILE A 247 7.03 -13.47 -2.44
CA ILE A 247 6.71 -14.02 -1.11
C ILE A 247 6.55 -15.56 -1.12
N GLY A 248 6.52 -16.18 -2.30
CA GLY A 248 6.37 -17.63 -2.45
C GLY A 248 4.94 -18.01 -2.84
N SER A 249 4.31 -18.89 -2.07
CA SER A 249 3.01 -19.50 -2.41
C SER A 249 1.85 -18.50 -2.37
N ARG A 250 0.73 -18.87 -3.02
CA ARG A 250 -0.50 -18.06 -2.99
C ARG A 250 -1.06 -17.92 -1.57
N GLU A 251 -0.91 -18.95 -0.74
CA GLU A 251 -1.34 -18.94 0.66
C GLU A 251 -0.50 -17.95 1.47
N ALA A 252 0.83 -17.96 1.29
CA ALA A 252 1.75 -17.04 1.94
C ALA A 252 1.46 -15.58 1.55
N VAL A 253 1.15 -15.34 0.27
CA VAL A 253 0.71 -14.02 -0.20
C VAL A 253 -0.59 -13.60 0.47
N ALA A 254 -1.59 -14.48 0.53
CA ALA A 254 -2.85 -14.18 1.18
C ALA A 254 -2.66 -13.85 2.67
N GLU A 255 -1.85 -14.64 3.38
CA GLU A 255 -1.48 -14.39 4.79
C GLU A 255 -0.82 -13.02 4.96
N PHE A 256 0.21 -12.74 4.16
CA PHE A 256 0.92 -11.47 4.18
C PHE A 256 -0.05 -10.30 3.97
N LEU A 257 -0.87 -10.32 2.92
CA LEU A 257 -1.78 -9.22 2.62
C LEU A 257 -2.88 -9.06 3.69
N THR A 258 -3.35 -10.15 4.30
CA THR A 258 -4.28 -10.08 5.43
C THR A 258 -3.63 -9.46 6.67
N ALA A 259 -2.37 -9.80 6.96
CA ALA A 259 -1.62 -9.21 8.07
C ALA A 259 -1.37 -7.71 7.85
N VAL A 260 -1.05 -7.30 6.62
CA VAL A 260 -0.93 -5.88 6.26
C VAL A 260 -2.26 -5.16 6.50
N LEU A 261 -3.39 -5.73 6.08
CA LEU A 261 -4.70 -5.11 6.29
C LEU A 261 -5.07 -5.00 7.78
N LEU A 262 -4.79 -6.04 8.56
CA LEU A 262 -4.98 -6.05 10.01
C LEU A 262 -4.17 -4.94 10.69
N SER A 263 -2.91 -4.80 10.33
CA SER A 263 -2.05 -3.73 10.85
C SER A 263 -2.60 -2.34 10.51
N TYR A 264 -2.99 -2.11 9.25
CA TYR A 264 -3.64 -0.84 8.88
C TYR A 264 -4.92 -0.55 9.67
N ARG A 265 -5.75 -1.58 9.91
CA ARG A 265 -6.93 -1.43 10.77
C ARG A 265 -6.53 -1.00 12.18
N GLN A 266 -5.55 -1.66 12.80
CA GLN A 266 -5.08 -1.30 14.13
C GLN A 266 -4.55 0.14 14.18
N LEU A 267 -3.75 0.55 13.20
CA LEU A 267 -3.26 1.91 13.08
C LEU A 267 -4.38 2.96 12.93
N PHE A 268 -5.45 2.61 12.21
CA PHE A 268 -6.61 3.48 12.09
C PHE A 268 -7.42 3.58 13.39
N THR A 269 -7.59 2.47 14.11
CA THR A 269 -8.32 2.42 15.38
C THR A 269 -7.56 3.16 16.49
N ARG A 270 -6.22 3.08 16.50
CA ARG A 270 -5.33 3.79 17.45
C ARG A 270 -5.02 5.24 17.06
N ASP A 271 -5.70 5.75 16.04
CA ASP A 271 -5.52 7.11 15.51
C ASP A 271 -4.05 7.46 15.20
N CYS A 272 -3.29 6.49 14.67
CA CYS A 272 -1.89 6.65 14.26
C CYS A 272 -1.73 7.31 12.88
N LEU A 273 -2.82 7.38 12.10
CA LEU A 273 -2.79 7.83 10.71
C LEU A 273 -3.72 9.04 10.51
N VAL A 274 -3.19 10.10 9.89
CA VAL A 274 -3.96 11.28 9.48
C VAL A 274 -4.21 11.22 7.98
N THR A 275 -5.46 11.51 7.59
CA THR A 275 -5.81 11.63 6.18
C THR A 275 -5.41 13.01 5.67
N ARG A 276 -4.56 13.08 4.65
CA ARG A 276 -4.22 14.33 3.95
C ARG A 276 -4.89 14.39 2.59
N SER A 277 -5.43 15.55 2.25
CA SER A 277 -6.00 15.81 0.93
C SER A 277 -4.90 16.12 -0.08
N VAL A 278 -4.96 15.48 -1.24
CA VAL A 278 -4.02 15.62 -2.36
C VAL A 278 -4.84 15.89 -3.62
N THR A 279 -5.11 17.17 -3.90
CA THR A 279 -6.02 17.61 -4.96
C THR A 279 -5.34 17.81 -6.32
N MET A 280 -4.02 17.97 -6.35
CA MET A 280 -3.26 18.27 -7.57
C MET A 280 -2.28 17.15 -7.91
N GLU A 281 -2.12 16.84 -9.19
CA GLU A 281 -1.30 15.71 -9.63
C GLU A 281 0.18 15.85 -9.25
N HIS A 282 0.74 17.07 -9.22
CA HIS A 282 2.13 17.30 -8.82
C HIS A 282 2.37 17.03 -7.32
N HIS A 283 1.34 17.13 -6.47
CA HIS A 283 1.45 16.72 -5.07
C HIS A 283 1.59 15.19 -4.96
N TRP A 284 0.94 14.44 -5.86
CA TRP A 284 1.13 12.99 -5.96
C TRP A 284 2.52 12.63 -6.44
N ASP A 285 3.08 13.38 -7.39
CA ASP A 285 4.48 13.22 -7.81
C ASP A 285 5.44 13.40 -6.61
N GLY A 286 5.13 14.31 -5.69
CA GLY A 286 5.87 14.48 -4.43
C GLY A 286 5.64 13.36 -3.40
N VAL A 287 4.45 12.77 -3.33
CA VAL A 287 4.18 11.57 -2.49
C VAL A 287 5.01 10.39 -2.98
N TRP A 288 5.02 10.15 -4.29
CA TRP A 288 5.85 9.13 -4.92
C TRP A 288 7.34 9.39 -4.66
N GLN A 289 7.81 10.62 -4.85
CA GLN A 289 9.23 10.93 -4.64
C GLN A 289 9.66 10.64 -3.20
N ARG A 290 8.89 11.06 -2.19
CA ARG A 290 9.22 10.78 -0.79
C ARG A 290 9.31 9.28 -0.48
N TRP A 291 8.44 8.48 -1.08
CA TRP A 291 8.50 7.02 -0.91
C TRP A 291 9.72 6.42 -1.62
N LEU A 292 10.02 6.88 -2.84
CA LEU A 292 11.20 6.45 -3.60
C LEU A 292 12.51 6.82 -2.89
N ASP A 293 12.57 8.02 -2.32
CA ASP A 293 13.72 8.50 -1.55
C ASP A 293 13.89 7.72 -0.24
N LYS A 294 12.77 7.36 0.42
CA LYS A 294 12.78 6.56 1.66
C LYS A 294 13.21 5.12 1.42
N TYR A 295 12.83 4.55 0.27
CA TYR A 295 13.12 3.16 -0.09
C TYR A 295 13.87 3.12 -1.42
N PRO A 296 15.14 3.53 -1.51
CA PRO A 296 15.88 3.47 -2.77
C PRO A 296 15.98 2.03 -3.27
N LEU A 297 15.96 1.84 -4.58
CA LEU A 297 16.29 0.53 -5.15
C LEU A 297 17.74 0.17 -4.74
N PRO A 298 18.00 -1.09 -4.36
CA PRO A 298 19.36 -1.56 -4.23
C PRO A 298 20.08 -1.25 -5.55
N LYS A 299 21.19 -0.51 -5.49
CA LYS A 299 22.08 -0.41 -6.64
C LYS A 299 22.58 -1.83 -6.84
N VAL A 300 22.08 -2.52 -7.86
CA VAL A 300 22.67 -3.78 -8.32
C VAL A 300 24.16 -3.48 -8.44
N LEU A 301 24.97 -4.10 -7.58
CA LEU A 301 26.39 -4.28 -7.86
C LEU A 301 26.36 -5.05 -9.17
N LYS A 302 26.61 -4.33 -10.26
CA LYS A 302 26.80 -4.95 -11.56
C LYS A 302 27.99 -5.89 -11.40
N GLU A 303 27.87 -7.04 -12.07
CA GLU A 303 28.85 -8.11 -12.22
C GLU A 303 28.60 -9.30 -11.29
N ASP A 304 28.40 -10.43 -11.96
CA ASP A 304 28.39 -11.82 -11.49
C ASP A 304 27.11 -12.31 -10.79
N ASP A 305 26.10 -12.61 -11.60
CA ASP A 305 25.58 -13.97 -11.77
C ASP A 305 24.64 -13.97 -12.99
N GLU A 306 25.20 -14.34 -14.14
CA GLU A 306 24.51 -14.54 -15.42
C GLU A 306 23.81 -15.91 -15.51
N ASP A 307 23.62 -16.62 -14.39
CA ASP A 307 22.90 -17.89 -14.36
C ASP A 307 21.72 -17.85 -13.38
N ASP A 308 20.56 -18.30 -13.89
CA ASP A 308 19.31 -18.59 -13.18
C ASP A 308 18.50 -17.42 -12.60
N PHE A 309 18.02 -16.54 -13.47
CA PHE A 309 16.67 -15.99 -13.28
C PHE A 309 15.85 -16.17 -14.56
N GLU A 310 15.16 -17.31 -14.65
CA GLU A 310 13.97 -17.42 -15.49
C GLU A 310 12.96 -16.38 -15.00
N LEU A 311 12.92 -15.24 -15.70
CA LEU A 311 11.74 -14.42 -15.78
C LEU A 311 10.59 -15.37 -16.10
N ARG A 312 9.71 -15.62 -15.13
CA ARG A 312 8.44 -16.29 -15.40
C ARG A 312 7.81 -15.48 -16.52
N GLU A 313 7.88 -16.01 -17.75
CA GLU A 313 7.05 -15.59 -18.87
C GLU A 313 5.63 -15.50 -18.34
N LYS A 314 4.80 -14.66 -18.95
CA LYS A 314 3.38 -14.57 -18.58
C LYS A 314 2.76 -15.98 -18.60
N GLN A 315 2.81 -16.68 -17.47
CA GLN A 315 2.08 -17.90 -17.23
C GLN A 315 0.68 -17.40 -16.92
N ASP A 316 -0.05 -17.12 -17.99
CA ASP A 316 -1.45 -17.46 -18.00
C ASP A 316 -1.48 -18.98 -17.77
N LEU A 317 -1.50 -19.36 -16.48
CA LEU A 317 -1.46 -20.75 -16.06
C LEU A 317 -2.56 -21.49 -16.82
N THR A 318 -2.22 -22.59 -17.47
CA THR A 318 -3.23 -23.41 -18.14
C THR A 318 -4.17 -24.01 -17.10
N GLU A 319 -5.33 -24.49 -17.54
CA GLU A 319 -6.30 -25.13 -16.64
C GLU A 319 -5.66 -26.29 -15.88
N GLU A 320 -4.74 -27.03 -16.51
CA GLU A 320 -4.01 -28.13 -15.87
C GLU A 320 -3.04 -27.66 -14.78
N GLU A 321 -2.28 -26.59 -14.99
CA GLU A 321 -1.31 -26.06 -14.01
C GLU A 321 -1.99 -25.46 -12.78
N VAL A 322 -3.17 -24.86 -12.97
CA VAL A 322 -4.02 -24.40 -11.86
C VAL A 322 -4.58 -25.61 -11.10
N LEU A 323 -5.03 -26.66 -11.78
CA LEU A 323 -5.54 -27.88 -11.14
C LEU A 323 -4.47 -28.61 -10.33
N GLU A 324 -3.22 -28.61 -10.81
CA GLU A 324 -2.07 -29.19 -10.11
C GLU A 324 -1.72 -28.38 -8.84
N GLN A 325 -1.76 -27.04 -8.90
CA GLN A 325 -1.55 -26.17 -7.75
C GLN A 325 -2.74 -26.10 -6.78
N VAL A 326 -3.96 -26.32 -7.26
CA VAL A 326 -5.19 -26.34 -6.44
C VAL A 326 -5.27 -27.62 -5.60
N GLY A 327 -4.48 -28.65 -5.93
CA GLY A 327 -4.67 -29.97 -5.38
C GLY A 327 -5.96 -30.55 -5.96
N TYR A 328 -5.82 -31.72 -6.59
CA TYR A 328 -6.92 -32.51 -7.08
C TYR A 328 -7.99 -32.71 -5.99
N LEU A 329 -9.05 -31.88 -6.00
CA LEU A 329 -10.33 -32.16 -5.34
C LEU A 329 -11.21 -33.01 -6.28
N GLY A 330 -10.60 -33.96 -6.98
CA GLY A 330 -11.29 -35.06 -7.66
C GLY A 330 -11.53 -36.20 -6.68
N GLY A 331 -12.31 -35.93 -5.63
CA GLY A 331 -12.58 -36.89 -4.55
C GLY A 331 -13.92 -36.68 -3.88
N ILE A 332 -14.92 -36.11 -4.58
CA ILE A 332 -16.31 -36.13 -4.13
C ILE A 332 -17.19 -36.46 -5.35
N GLY A 333 -17.54 -37.74 -5.45
CA GLY A 333 -18.75 -38.28 -6.08
C GLY A 333 -19.15 -37.75 -7.46
N LYS A 334 -18.62 -38.35 -8.53
CA LYS A 334 -19.46 -38.54 -9.73
C LYS A 334 -20.46 -39.65 -9.40
N ALA A 335 -21.73 -39.28 -9.35
CA ALA A 335 -22.82 -40.25 -9.40
C ALA A 335 -22.89 -40.82 -10.83
N ASP A 336 -22.05 -41.82 -11.11
CA ASP A 336 -22.27 -42.71 -12.25
C ASP A 336 -23.18 -43.86 -11.78
N GLY A 337 -24.29 -44.03 -12.49
CA GLY A 337 -25.39 -44.95 -12.20
C GLY A 337 -25.08 -46.44 -12.38
N THR A 338 -23.87 -46.88 -12.04
CA THR A 338 -23.41 -48.27 -12.18
C THR A 338 -22.85 -48.85 -10.88
N TYR A 339 -23.04 -48.19 -9.74
CA TYR A 339 -22.69 -48.76 -8.43
C TYR A 339 -23.70 -49.85 -8.02
N LYS A 340 -23.27 -51.12 -8.08
CA LYS A 340 -23.95 -52.24 -7.42
C LYS A 340 -23.40 -52.37 -6.00
N PRO A 341 -24.23 -52.29 -4.95
CA PRO A 341 -23.75 -52.48 -3.59
C PRO A 341 -23.29 -53.92 -3.40
N ILE A 342 -22.02 -54.09 -3.04
CA ILE A 342 -21.49 -55.36 -2.56
C ILE A 342 -22.12 -55.61 -1.19
N ARG A 343 -23.12 -56.49 -1.13
CA ARG A 343 -23.45 -57.23 0.09
C ARG A 343 -22.26 -58.13 0.37
N ASN A 344 -21.64 -58.00 1.54
CA ASN A 344 -21.02 -59.08 2.30
C ASN A 344 -20.62 -58.53 3.68
N ARG A 345 -21.51 -58.74 4.66
CA ARG A 345 -21.10 -58.99 6.04
C ARG A 345 -20.33 -60.31 6.06
N PRO A 346 -19.23 -60.45 6.80
CA PRO A 346 -18.70 -61.75 7.16
C PRO A 346 -19.66 -62.39 8.16
N ASP A 347 -19.96 -63.67 7.93
CA ASP A 347 -20.70 -64.55 8.83
C ASP A 347 -19.98 -64.64 10.19
N GLU A 348 -20.68 -64.23 11.25
CA GLU A 348 -20.47 -64.76 12.59
C GLU A 348 -21.63 -65.72 12.89
N PRO A 349 -21.35 -66.91 13.45
CA PRO A 349 -22.31 -68.00 13.57
C PRO A 349 -23.31 -67.81 14.73
N ASP A 350 -24.54 -68.25 14.45
CA ASP A 350 -25.55 -68.87 15.31
C ASP A 350 -25.78 -68.39 16.76
N GLN A 351 -27.03 -67.96 16.96
CA GLN A 351 -27.93 -68.26 18.08
C GLN A 351 -27.29 -68.61 19.44
N ILE A 352 -27.48 -67.69 20.40
CA ILE A 352 -27.89 -68.09 21.75
C ILE A 352 -29.07 -67.20 22.16
N ASP A 353 -30.26 -67.78 22.11
CA ASP A 353 -31.39 -67.37 22.95
C ASP A 353 -31.00 -67.61 24.41
N PHE A 354 -31.12 -66.61 25.29
CA PHE A 354 -31.49 -66.88 26.68
C PHE A 354 -32.28 -65.71 27.28
N TYR A 355 -33.34 -66.13 27.95
CA TYR A 355 -34.42 -65.41 28.61
C TYR A 355 -34.02 -64.70 29.91
N TRP A 356 -34.85 -63.70 30.27
CA TRP A 356 -35.25 -63.17 31.60
C TRP A 356 -34.19 -62.96 32.70
N TYR A 357 -34.08 -61.72 33.20
CA TYR A 357 -34.80 -61.25 34.39
C TYR A 357 -34.92 -59.72 34.41
#